data_AF-A0A645DKV2-F1
#
_entry.id   AF-A0A645DKV2-F1
#
_cell.length_a   1.000
_cell.length_b   1.000
_cell.length_c   1.000
_cell.angle_alpha   90.00
_cell.angle_beta   90.00
_cell.angle_gamma   90.00
#
_symmetry.space_group_name_H-M   'P 1'
#
loop_
_entity.id
_entity.type
_entity.pdbx_description
1 polymer ?
#
loop_
_entity_poly.entity_id
_entity_poly.type
_entity_poly.pdbx_seq_one_letter_code
_entity_poly.pdbx_strand_id
1 'polypeptide(L)'
;MLSSIATGFGKIGVFATFLSSGGVLYILDFGGVYVGEVKKEIADNLLYYRRKKGITQRELAQRIGVKHNSISAWEKGTNAIDIEVLYRICTVLDISVSDLYGRFGKYADGDLSFRERQIITAYRNQPEMQVAVQRLLDIQ
;
A
#
# COMPACT_ATOMS: atom_id res chain seq x y z
N MET A 1 6.44 -30.49 24.96
CA MET A 1 5.55 -29.55 25.68
C MET A 1 5.91 -28.14 25.25
N LEU A 2 4.98 -27.42 24.62
CA LEU A 2 5.15 -26.02 24.21
C LEU A 2 4.99 -25.14 25.45
N SER A 3 6.07 -24.55 25.99
CA SER A 3 6.05 -24.04 27.37
C SER A 3 5.95 -22.53 27.57
N SER A 4 5.84 -21.68 26.55
CA SER A 4 5.33 -20.30 26.76
C SER A 4 5.08 -19.54 25.46
N ILE A 5 3.99 -18.77 25.45
CA ILE A 5 3.74 -17.67 24.52
C ILE A 5 4.13 -16.39 25.25
N ALA A 6 5.08 -15.64 24.71
CA ALA A 6 5.42 -14.31 25.22
C ALA A 6 4.94 -13.23 24.24
N THR A 7 4.23 -12.24 24.75
CA THR A 7 3.79 -11.05 24.00
C THR A 7 4.68 -9.87 24.39
N GLY A 8 5.33 -9.22 23.42
CA GLY A 8 6.25 -8.11 23.69
C GLY A 8 6.12 -6.95 22.69
N PHE A 9 6.42 -5.74 23.16
CA PHE A 9 6.47 -4.53 22.33
C PHE A 9 7.88 -4.34 21.74
N GLY A 10 8.01 -4.38 20.41
CA GLY A 10 9.22 -3.90 19.74
C GLY A 10 9.29 -2.36 19.73
N LYS A 11 10.50 -1.78 19.59
CA LYS A 11 10.72 -0.32 19.46
C LYS A 11 10.00 0.36 18.27
N ILE A 12 9.32 -0.44 17.43
CA ILE A 12 8.58 -0.03 16.22
C ILE A 12 7.06 -0.27 16.39
N GLY A 13 6.58 -0.66 17.58
CA GLY A 13 5.14 -0.83 17.85
C GLY A 13 4.53 -2.09 17.22
N VAL A 14 5.34 -3.11 16.96
CA VAL A 14 4.92 -4.42 16.43
C VAL A 14 4.59 -5.36 17.56
N PHE A 15 3.40 -5.98 17.51
CA PHE A 15 3.06 -7.15 18.32
C PHE A 15 3.56 -8.40 17.60
N ALA A 16 4.49 -9.10 18.23
CA ALA A 16 4.96 -10.40 17.75
C ALA A 16 4.65 -11.45 18.81
N THR A 17 4.01 -12.54 18.36
CA THR A 17 3.78 -13.72 19.20
C THR A 17 4.95 -14.66 18.99
N PHE A 18 5.68 -14.90 20.07
CA PHE A 18 6.86 -15.74 20.03
C PHE A 18 6.59 -17.09 20.69
N LEU A 19 7.15 -18.13 20.08
CA LEU A 19 7.25 -19.45 20.69
C LEU A 19 8.73 -19.82 20.86
N SER A 20 9.10 -20.21 22.07
CA SER A 20 10.44 -20.74 22.36
C SER A 20 10.39 -22.27 22.43
N SER A 21 11.20 -22.94 21.61
CA SER A 21 11.46 -24.37 21.73
C SER A 21 12.96 -24.61 21.54
N GLY A 22 13.60 -25.21 22.54
CA GLY A 22 15.04 -25.50 22.50
C GLY A 22 15.95 -24.27 22.39
N GLY A 23 15.50 -23.10 22.88
CA GLY A 23 16.27 -21.85 22.80
C GLY A 23 16.18 -21.12 21.46
N VAL A 24 15.42 -21.65 20.50
CA VAL A 24 15.14 -21.01 19.21
C VAL A 24 13.80 -20.28 19.29
N LEU A 25 13.80 -19.03 18.85
CA LEU A 25 12.63 -18.16 18.85
C LEU A 25 11.94 -18.22 17.47
N TYR A 26 10.73 -18.75 17.44
CA TYR A 26 9.91 -18.80 16.23
C TYR A 26 8.87 -17.67 16.27
N ILE A 27 8.75 -16.93 15.16
CA ILE A 27 7.69 -15.94 14.94
C ILE A 27 6.54 -16.67 14.27
N LEU A 28 5.43 -16.85 14.98
CA LEU A 28 4.30 -17.64 14.47
C LEU A 28 3.30 -16.80 13.68
N ASP A 29 3.17 -15.51 14.00
CA ASP A 29 2.32 -14.57 13.29
C ASP A 29 2.85 -13.13 13.43
N PHE A 30 2.96 -12.42 12.30
CA PHE A 30 2.95 -10.95 12.28
C PHE A 30 1.49 -10.50 12.14
N GLY A 31 0.72 -10.66 13.22
CA GLY A 31 -0.68 -10.26 13.28
C GLY A 31 -0.81 -8.74 13.38
N GLY A 32 -1.22 -8.10 12.28
CA GLY A 32 -1.59 -6.69 12.25
C GLY A 32 -0.74 -5.86 11.28
N VAL A 33 -1.11 -5.87 9.99
CA VAL A 33 -0.72 -4.77 9.12
C VAL A 33 -1.68 -3.61 9.40
N TYR A 34 -1.09 -2.50 9.80
CA TYR A 34 -1.66 -1.39 10.54
C TYR A 34 -2.64 -0.53 9.74
N VAL A 35 -3.93 -0.54 10.10
CA VAL A 35 -4.91 0.44 9.58
C VAL A 35 -4.51 1.89 9.92
N GLY A 36 -3.70 2.10 10.96
CA GLY A 36 -3.11 3.39 11.31
C GLY A 36 -1.96 3.86 10.39
N GLU A 37 -1.18 2.93 9.82
CA GLU A 37 -0.10 3.27 8.88
C GLU A 37 -0.66 3.66 7.52
N VAL A 38 -1.68 2.94 7.03
CA VAL A 38 -2.38 3.20 5.77
C VAL A 38 -2.94 4.62 5.70
N LYS A 39 -3.61 5.08 6.77
CA LYS A 39 -4.16 6.44 6.82
C LYS A 39 -3.07 7.51 6.79
N LYS A 40 -1.95 7.25 7.47
CA LYS A 40 -0.81 8.17 7.52
C LYS A 40 -0.11 8.25 6.17
N GLU A 41 0.08 7.12 5.50
CA GLU A 41 0.67 7.05 4.16
C GLU A 41 -0.17 7.81 3.13
N ILE A 42 -1.50 7.62 3.14
CA ILE A 42 -2.41 8.39 2.29
C ILE A 42 -2.30 9.90 2.58
N ALA A 43 -2.21 10.28 3.86
CA ALA A 43 -2.06 11.67 4.26
C ALA A 43 -0.76 12.30 3.74
N ASP A 44 0.36 11.58 3.89
CA ASP A 44 1.68 12.01 3.45
C ASP A 44 1.76 12.10 1.91
N ASN A 45 1.20 11.11 1.20
CA ASN A 45 1.13 11.12 -0.26
C ASN A 45 0.23 12.25 -0.79
N LEU A 46 -0.93 12.48 -0.17
CA LEU A 46 -1.81 13.59 -0.52
C LEU A 46 -1.08 14.92 -0.40
N LEU A 47 -0.39 15.13 0.73
CA LEU A 47 0.40 16.33 0.98
C LEU A 47 1.51 16.49 -0.07
N TYR A 48 2.23 15.41 -0.35
CA TYR A 48 3.32 15.38 -1.33
C TYR A 48 2.83 15.77 -2.73
N TYR A 49 1.81 15.09 -3.27
CA TYR A 49 1.32 15.33 -4.62
C TYR A 49 0.64 16.69 -4.77
N ARG A 50 -0.08 17.15 -3.73
CA ARG A 50 -0.64 18.51 -3.73
C ARG A 50 0.47 19.55 -3.83
N ARG A 51 1.54 19.43 -3.03
CA ARG A 51 2.69 20.34 -3.07
C ARG A 51 3.45 20.24 -4.39
N LYS A 52 3.63 19.04 -4.94
CA LYS A 52 4.25 18.80 -6.24
C LYS A 52 3.49 19.50 -7.37
N LYS A 53 2.16 19.58 -7.28
CA LYS A 53 1.31 20.31 -8.22
C LYS A 53 1.28 21.83 -7.97
N GLY A 54 1.92 22.31 -6.91
CA GLY A 54 2.05 23.75 -6.61
C GLY A 54 0.77 24.42 -6.12
N ILE A 55 -0.25 23.66 -5.69
CA ILE A 55 -1.54 24.21 -5.25
C ILE A 55 -1.68 24.17 -3.72
N THR A 56 -2.41 25.13 -3.17
CA THR A 56 -2.75 25.23 -1.74
C THR A 56 -3.87 24.27 -1.35
N GLN A 57 -4.04 24.02 -0.04
CA GLN A 57 -5.19 23.25 0.47
C GLN A 57 -6.53 23.88 0.08
N ARG A 58 -6.60 25.23 0.03
CA ARG A 58 -7.83 25.95 -0.39
C ARG A 58 -8.16 25.73 -1.85
N GLU A 59 -7.16 25.81 -2.73
CA GLU A 59 -7.36 25.58 -4.16
C GLU A 59 -7.75 24.12 -4.44
N LEU A 60 -7.12 23.16 -3.78
CA LEU A 60 -7.54 21.76 -3.90
C LEU A 60 -8.99 21.58 -3.46
N ALA A 61 -9.37 22.14 -2.30
CA ALA A 61 -10.73 22.07 -1.77
C ALA A 61 -11.77 22.65 -2.74
N GLN A 62 -11.47 23.80 -3.35
CA GLN A 62 -12.32 24.44 -4.35
C GLN A 62 -12.47 23.56 -5.60
N ARG A 63 -11.38 23.01 -6.12
CA ARG A 63 -11.39 22.19 -7.34
C ARG A 63 -12.19 20.88 -7.18
N ILE A 64 -12.19 20.28 -5.99
CA ILE A 64 -12.93 19.02 -5.74
C ILE A 64 -14.27 19.22 -5.01
N GLY A 65 -14.68 20.46 -4.77
CA GLY A 65 -15.98 20.82 -4.19
C GLY A 65 -16.15 20.42 -2.72
N VAL A 66 -15.12 20.58 -1.88
CA VAL A 66 -15.16 20.23 -0.45
C VAL A 66 -14.72 21.40 0.43
N LYS A 67 -14.96 21.28 1.74
CA LYS A 67 -14.51 22.28 2.73
C LYS A 67 -13.00 22.18 2.91
N HIS A 68 -12.33 23.33 3.08
CA HIS A 68 -10.89 23.41 3.36
C HIS A 68 -10.47 22.52 4.55
N ASN A 69 -11.28 22.48 5.61
CA ASN A 69 -11.00 21.68 6.80
C ASN A 69 -10.94 20.17 6.51
N SER A 70 -11.64 19.71 5.46
CA SER A 70 -11.56 18.32 5.01
C SER A 70 -10.15 18.00 4.51
N ILE A 71 -9.56 18.86 3.66
CA ILE A 71 -8.18 18.69 3.19
C ILE A 71 -7.20 18.67 4.36
N SER A 72 -7.35 19.60 5.31
CA SER A 72 -6.47 19.65 6.49
C SER A 72 -6.58 18.39 7.34
N ALA A 73 -7.78 17.84 7.52
CA ALA A 73 -8.00 16.61 8.26
C ALA A 73 -7.39 15.39 7.55
N TRP A 74 -7.50 15.33 6.21
CA TRP A 74 -6.93 14.24 5.42
C TRP A 74 -5.40 14.29 5.40
N GLU A 75 -4.79 15.46 5.21
CA GLU A 75 -3.33 15.62 5.28
C GLU A 75 -2.75 15.41 6.69
N LYS A 76 -3.60 15.36 7.72
CA LYS A 76 -3.22 14.97 9.09
C LYS A 76 -3.56 13.51 9.42
N GLY A 77 -4.23 12.80 8.51
CA GLY A 77 -4.69 11.43 8.73
C GLY A 77 -5.80 11.29 9.77
N THR A 78 -6.45 12.38 10.19
CA THR A 78 -7.46 12.32 11.27
C THR A 78 -8.81 11.81 10.78
N ASN A 79 -9.13 12.02 9.49
CA ASN A 79 -10.36 11.55 8.85
C ASN A 79 -10.03 10.72 7.60
N ALA A 80 -10.90 9.77 7.28
CA ALA A 80 -10.83 9.04 6.01
C ALA A 80 -11.36 9.90 4.85
N ILE A 81 -10.91 9.57 3.65
CA ILE A 81 -11.39 10.14 2.38
C ILE A 81 -12.44 9.18 1.82
N ASP A 82 -13.57 9.72 1.38
CA ASP A 82 -14.59 8.96 0.67
C ASP A 82 -14.13 8.60 -0.76
N ILE A 83 -14.59 7.47 -1.30
CA ILE A 83 -14.13 6.96 -2.61
C ILE A 83 -14.45 7.90 -3.79
N GLU A 84 -15.58 8.62 -3.76
CA GLU A 84 -15.90 9.58 -4.83
C GLU A 84 -14.97 10.79 -4.77
N VAL A 85 -14.69 11.27 -3.56
CA VAL A 85 -13.79 12.38 -3.32
C VAL A 85 -12.36 12.01 -3.72
N LEU A 86 -11.96 10.79 -3.40
CA LEU A 86 -10.67 10.22 -3.79
C LEU A 86 -10.46 10.27 -5.30
N TYR A 87 -11.46 9.84 -6.09
CA TYR A 87 -11.39 9.90 -7.54
C TYR A 87 -11.19 11.34 -8.06
N ARG A 88 -11.91 12.32 -7.47
CA ARG A 88 -11.72 13.74 -7.80
C ARG A 88 -10.33 14.26 -7.43
N ILE A 89 -9.78 13.84 -6.29
CA ILE A 89 -8.42 14.18 -5.88
C ILE A 89 -7.42 13.64 -6.90
N CYS A 90 -7.52 12.36 -7.27
CA CYS A 90 -6.66 11.74 -8.28
C CYS A 90 -6.70 12.49 -9.62
N THR A 91 -7.90 12.85 -10.07
CA THR A 91 -8.11 13.63 -11.30
C THR A 91 -7.46 15.02 -11.22
N VAL A 92 -7.70 15.76 -10.12
CA VAL A 92 -7.14 17.10 -9.94
C VAL A 92 -5.63 17.08 -9.74
N LEU A 93 -5.09 16.05 -9.12
CA LEU A 93 -3.65 15.89 -8.87
C LEU A 93 -2.89 15.22 -10.02
N ASP A 94 -3.59 14.64 -10.99
CA ASP A 94 -3.03 13.88 -12.12
C ASP A 94 -2.18 12.70 -11.63
N ILE A 95 -2.79 11.89 -10.76
CA ILE A 95 -2.19 10.70 -10.16
C ILE A 95 -3.18 9.54 -10.16
N SER A 96 -2.68 8.31 -10.11
CA SER A 96 -3.51 7.12 -9.92
C SER A 96 -3.92 6.96 -8.45
N VAL A 97 -4.92 6.12 -8.20
CA VAL A 97 -5.28 5.72 -6.83
C VAL A 97 -4.07 5.08 -6.16
N SER A 98 -3.35 4.20 -6.87
CA SER A 98 -2.15 3.52 -6.38
C SER A 98 -1.02 4.49 -5.98
N ASP A 99 -0.92 5.65 -6.61
CA ASP A 99 0.07 6.66 -6.21
C ASP A 99 -0.29 7.29 -4.86
N LEU A 100 -1.58 7.55 -4.63
CA LEU A 100 -2.05 8.16 -3.38
C LEU A 100 -2.04 7.16 -2.22
N TYR A 101 -2.46 5.94 -2.52
CA TYR A 101 -2.57 4.84 -1.59
C TYR A 101 -1.17 4.23 -1.35
N GLY A 102 -0.12 4.65 -2.07
CA GLY A 102 1.11 3.88 -2.13
C GLY A 102 0.83 2.51 -2.76
N ARG A 103 1.88 1.76 -3.05
CA ARG A 103 1.66 0.37 -3.46
C ARG A 103 1.14 -0.39 -2.24
N PHE A 104 -0.18 -0.43 -2.05
CA PHE A 104 -0.73 -1.03 -0.85
C PHE A 104 -0.53 -2.54 -0.85
N GLY A 105 0.06 -2.96 0.26
CA GLY A 105 0.06 -4.33 0.72
C GLY A 105 1.37 -5.04 0.48
N LYS A 106 1.50 -6.19 1.13
CA LYS A 106 2.49 -7.23 0.83
C LYS A 106 2.53 -7.67 -0.66
N TYR A 107 1.68 -7.07 -1.50
CA TYR A 107 1.48 -7.31 -2.94
C TYR A 107 1.89 -6.09 -3.81
N ALA A 108 2.64 -5.16 -3.23
CA ALA A 108 3.29 -4.03 -3.89
C ALA A 108 4.38 -4.49 -4.85
N ASP A 109 4.06 -5.24 -5.91
CA ASP A 109 5.08 -5.88 -6.76
C ASP A 109 6.01 -6.81 -5.92
N GLY A 110 5.54 -7.22 -4.73
CA GLY A 110 6.35 -7.60 -3.58
C GLY A 110 6.55 -9.09 -3.36
N ASP A 111 5.92 -9.95 -4.16
CA ASP A 111 6.14 -11.41 -4.10
C ASP A 111 6.77 -11.98 -5.37
N LEU A 112 7.05 -11.11 -6.37
CA LEU A 112 7.79 -11.51 -7.55
C LEU A 112 9.28 -11.38 -7.25
N SER A 113 9.92 -12.54 -7.12
CA SER A 113 11.37 -12.66 -7.19
C SER A 113 11.91 -11.98 -8.44
N PHE A 114 13.19 -11.61 -8.40
CA PHE A 114 13.89 -11.04 -9.56
C PHE A 114 13.69 -11.89 -10.82
N ARG A 115 13.69 -13.21 -10.67
CA ARG A 115 13.48 -14.16 -11.75
C ARG A 115 12.09 -14.05 -12.37
N GLU A 116 11.05 -13.97 -11.54
CA GLU A 116 9.68 -13.84 -12.04
C GLU A 116 9.47 -12.52 -12.78
N ARG A 117 10.08 -11.42 -12.33
CA ARG A 117 10.06 -10.16 -13.08
C ARG A 117 10.71 -10.29 -14.46
N GLN A 118 11.85 -10.97 -14.55
CA GLN A 118 12.50 -11.22 -15.84
C GLN A 118 11.62 -12.06 -16.77
N ILE A 119 10.99 -13.11 -16.24
CA ILE A 119 10.07 -13.97 -17.00
C ILE A 119 8.87 -13.17 -17.51
N ILE A 120 8.20 -12.41 -16.63
CA ILE A 120 7.05 -11.57 -17.00
C ILE A 120 7.44 -10.53 -18.06
N THR A 121 8.61 -9.93 -17.92
CA THR A 121 9.12 -8.94 -18.88
C THR A 121 9.39 -9.59 -20.24
N ALA A 122 10.08 -10.74 -20.27
CA ALA A 122 10.35 -11.48 -21.50
C ALA A 122 9.06 -11.94 -22.18
N TYR A 123 8.11 -12.49 -21.41
CA TYR A 123 6.79 -12.89 -21.88
C TYR A 123 6.04 -11.73 -22.55
N ARG A 124 5.99 -10.55 -21.90
CA ARG A 124 5.31 -9.35 -22.44
C ARG A 124 5.92 -8.84 -23.75
N ASN A 125 7.23 -9.01 -23.92
CA ASN A 125 7.96 -8.54 -25.10
C ASN A 125 7.95 -9.51 -26.29
N GLN A 126 7.36 -10.71 -26.15
CA GLN A 126 7.26 -11.72 -27.22
C GLN A 126 5.82 -12.21 -27.41
N PRO A 127 4.93 -11.39 -28.04
CA PRO A 127 3.52 -11.74 -28.22
C PRO A 127 3.29 -13.10 -28.91
N GLU A 128 4.13 -13.47 -29.86
CA GLU A 128 4.07 -14.75 -30.57
C GLU A 128 4.25 -15.97 -29.64
N MET A 129 5.05 -15.83 -28.58
CA MET A 129 5.30 -16.90 -27.61
C MET A 129 4.22 -16.98 -26.52
N GLN A 130 3.43 -15.93 -26.33
CA GLN A 130 2.41 -15.88 -25.27
C GLN A 130 1.36 -16.98 -25.43
N VAL A 131 0.91 -17.23 -26.67
CA VAL A 131 -0.09 -18.28 -26.97
C VAL A 131 0.44 -19.67 -26.60
N ALA A 132 1.72 -19.94 -26.87
CA ALA A 132 2.33 -21.21 -26.51
C ALA A 132 2.45 -21.36 -25.00
N VAL A 133 2.90 -20.32 -24.30
CA VAL A 133 3.03 -20.33 -22.83
C VAL A 133 1.66 -20.47 -22.16
N GLN A 134 0.63 -19.78 -22.65
CA GLN A 134 -0.75 -19.91 -22.15
C GLN A 134 -1.28 -21.34 -22.28
N ARG A 135 -1.06 -21.97 -23.45
CA ARG A 135 -1.43 -23.38 -23.66
C ARG A 135 -0.66 -24.34 -22.76
N LEU A 136 0.63 -24.12 -22.55
CA LEU A 136 1.44 -24.99 -21.68
C LEU A 136 1.06 -24.88 -20.19
N LEU A 137 0.52 -23.73 -19.79
CA LEU A 137 0.09 -23.48 -18.42
C LEU A 137 -1.41 -23.74 -18.21
N ASP A 138 -2.13 -24.18 -19.26
CA ASP A 138 -3.58 -24.36 -19.26
C ASP A 138 -4.36 -23.10 -18.81
N ILE A 139 -3.90 -21.92 -19.20
CA ILE A 139 -4.54 -20.62 -18.93
C ILE A 139 -5.16 -20.13 -20.25
N GLN A 140 -6.48 -20.00 -20.31
CA GLN A 140 -7.21 -19.48 -21.48
C GLN A 140 -7.33 -17.95 -21.46
#